data_AF-A0A519RYZ3-F1
#
_entry.id   AF-A0A519RYZ3-F1
#
_cell.length_a   1.000
_cell.length_b   1.000
_cell.length_c   1.000
_cell.angle_alpha   90.00
_cell.angle_beta   90.00
_cell.angle_gamma   90.00
#
_symmetry.space_group_name_H-M   'P 1'
#
loop_
_entity.id
_entity.type
_entity.pdbx_description
1 polymer ?
#
loop_
_entity_poly.entity_id
_entity_poly.type
_entity_poly.pdbx_seq_one_letter_code
_entity_poly.pdbx_strand_id
1 'polypeptide(L)'
;FSLSQFLSGRVAGVNIVNGKAVMMRSMGLGGARPMAIVLDGMNMGGDFGLDDINVNDIETVEVLKNIGNTAIYGSQGANGVIVITTKRGAGTENNYARYSPGIVTYTPKGYHSVRQFYSPKYTATPDNKPDLRTTVYWNPHLVTDPTGKAQLNYFNTDQAGKYRVVVEGIDAFGNIGRNVFTYQVN
;
A
#
# COMPACT_ATOMS: atom_id res chain seq x y z
N PHE A 1 -31.07 -9.34 8.00
CA PHE A 1 -30.05 -9.36 9.06
C PHE A 1 -29.45 -7.97 9.14
N SER A 2 -29.37 -7.39 10.34
CA SER A 2 -28.82 -6.05 10.51
C SER A 2 -27.38 -6.09 11.02
N LEU A 3 -26.61 -5.02 10.80
CA LEU A 3 -25.20 -4.96 11.19
C LEU A 3 -25.04 -5.11 12.72
N SER A 4 -25.97 -4.57 13.49
CA SER A 4 -25.93 -4.65 14.96
C SER A 4 -25.98 -6.10 15.46
N GLN A 5 -26.75 -6.97 14.80
CA GLN A 5 -26.82 -8.40 15.10
C GLN A 5 -25.50 -9.12 14.81
N PHE A 6 -24.79 -8.73 13.76
CA PHE A 6 -23.50 -9.34 13.42
C PHE A 6 -22.39 -8.92 14.38
N LEU A 7 -22.39 -7.69 14.87
CA LEU A 7 -21.37 -7.19 15.79
C LEU A 7 -21.63 -7.59 17.25
N SER A 8 -22.89 -7.83 17.61
CA SER A 8 -23.27 -8.27 18.94
C SER A 8 -22.55 -9.57 19.33
N GLY A 9 -21.80 -9.53 20.43
CA GLY A 9 -21.04 -10.68 20.95
C GLY A 9 -19.80 -11.07 20.13
N ARG A 10 -19.50 -10.40 19.01
CA ARG A 10 -18.30 -10.69 18.18
C ARG A 10 -17.12 -9.79 18.47
N VAL A 11 -17.35 -8.61 19.06
CA VAL A 11 -16.30 -7.66 19.40
C VAL A 11 -16.19 -7.53 20.92
N ALA A 12 -15.11 -8.07 21.49
CA ALA A 12 -14.87 -8.02 22.92
C ALA A 12 -14.80 -6.56 23.44
N GLY A 13 -15.57 -6.29 24.50
CA GLY A 13 -15.64 -4.98 25.15
C GLY A 13 -16.60 -3.98 24.50
N VAL A 14 -17.34 -4.39 23.46
CA VAL A 14 -18.39 -3.59 22.80
C VAL A 14 -19.73 -4.26 23.01
N ASN A 15 -20.69 -3.51 23.55
CA ASN A 15 -22.09 -3.90 23.67
C ASN A 15 -22.93 -3.12 22.66
N ILE A 16 -24.00 -3.73 22.18
CA ILE A 16 -24.97 -3.08 21.31
C ILE A 16 -26.20 -2.72 22.14
N VAL A 17 -26.58 -1.45 22.15
CA VAL A 17 -27.76 -0.93 22.86
C VAL A 17 -28.57 -0.11 21.86
N ASN A 18 -29.83 -0.50 21.61
CA ASN A 18 -30.73 0.19 20.66
C ASN A 18 -30.10 0.47 19.28
N GLY A 19 -29.44 -0.54 18.70
CA GLY A 19 -28.80 -0.41 17.37
C GLY A 19 -27.50 0.42 17.37
N LYS A 20 -27.02 0.90 18.52
CA LYS A 20 -25.78 1.66 18.66
C LYS A 20 -24.73 0.86 19.44
N ALA A 21 -23.49 0.92 18.96
CA ALA A 21 -22.37 0.32 19.67
C ALA A 21 -21.92 1.22 20.83
N VAL A 22 -21.70 0.61 21.98
CA VAL A 22 -21.28 1.25 23.23
C VAL A 22 -20.14 0.45 23.82
N MET A 23 -19.03 1.11 24.15
CA MET A 23 -17.94 0.47 24.86
C MET A 23 -18.37 0.12 26.30
N MET A 24 -18.07 -1.09 26.77
CA MET A 24 -18.44 -1.54 28.12
C MET A 24 -17.89 -0.60 29.22
N ARG A 25 -16.68 -0.07 29.02
CA ARG A 25 -16.07 0.91 29.95
C ARG A 25 -16.83 2.24 30.02
N SER A 26 -17.61 2.59 29.00
CA SER A 26 -18.40 3.82 28.96
C SER A 26 -19.76 3.67 29.61
N MET A 27 -20.20 2.44 29.94
CA MET A 27 -21.53 2.21 30.51
C MET A 27 -21.68 2.72 31.94
N GLY A 28 -20.58 2.81 32.70
CA GLY A 28 -20.60 3.26 34.12
C GLY A 28 -20.43 4.77 34.33
N LEU A 29 -20.03 5.53 33.31
CA LEU A 29 -19.67 6.96 33.43
C LEU A 29 -20.78 7.88 32.91
N GLY A 30 -21.93 7.90 33.59
CA GLY A 30 -23.01 8.88 33.33
C GLY A 30 -23.95 8.54 32.17
N GLY A 31 -23.96 7.29 31.70
CA GLY A 31 -24.85 6.78 30.66
C GLY A 31 -24.12 6.11 29.50
N ALA A 32 -24.82 5.23 28.78
CA ALA A 32 -24.28 4.50 27.63
C ALA A 32 -24.00 5.46 26.44
N ARG A 33 -22.79 6.02 26.38
CA ARG A 33 -22.39 6.92 25.28
C ARG A 33 -22.01 6.08 24.06
N PRO A 34 -22.65 6.29 22.89
CA PRO A 34 -22.37 5.52 21.70
C PRO A 34 -20.98 5.84 21.14
N MET A 35 -20.39 4.85 20.46
CA MET A 35 -19.22 5.01 19.62
C MET A 35 -19.60 5.84 18.39
N ALA A 36 -18.67 6.66 17.90
CA ALA A 36 -18.90 7.37 16.64
C ALA A 36 -18.86 6.40 15.45
N ILE A 37 -19.74 6.61 14.48
CA ILE A 37 -19.75 5.83 13.23
C ILE A 37 -19.16 6.69 12.12
N VAL A 38 -18.16 6.13 11.43
CA VAL A 38 -17.52 6.74 10.27
C VAL A 38 -17.81 5.87 9.06
N LEU A 39 -18.57 6.40 8.10
CA LEU A 39 -18.92 5.71 6.85
C LEU A 39 -18.10 6.30 5.70
N ASP A 40 -17.26 5.48 5.09
CA ASP A 40 -16.35 5.88 4.00
C ASP A 40 -15.46 7.10 4.33
N GLY A 41 -15.20 7.39 5.60
CA GLY A 41 -14.43 8.55 6.05
C GLY A 41 -15.28 9.77 6.45
N MET A 42 -16.61 9.70 6.38
CA MET A 42 -17.52 10.74 6.88
C MET A 42 -18.08 10.33 8.24
N ASN A 43 -18.04 11.23 9.23
CA ASN A 43 -18.68 11.01 10.51
C ASN A 43 -20.20 11.18 10.37
N MET A 44 -20.95 10.15 10.73
CA MET A 44 -22.40 10.08 10.53
C MET A 44 -23.22 10.76 11.64
N GLY A 45 -22.58 11.21 12.71
CA GLY A 45 -23.25 11.87 13.83
C GLY A 45 -23.91 10.91 14.82
N GLY A 46 -24.58 11.49 15.82
CA GLY A 46 -25.09 10.74 16.98
C GLY A 46 -26.40 9.99 16.74
N ASP A 47 -27.19 10.39 15.75
CA ASP A 47 -28.50 9.78 15.46
C ASP A 47 -28.39 8.52 14.59
N PHE A 48 -27.32 8.44 13.80
CA PHE A 48 -27.06 7.31 12.92
C PHE A 48 -26.70 6.05 13.70
N GLY A 49 -27.40 4.95 13.41
CA GLY A 49 -27.23 3.64 14.02
C GLY A 49 -26.54 2.65 13.08
N LEU A 50 -26.14 1.50 13.63
CA LEU A 50 -25.58 0.40 12.82
C LEU A 50 -26.61 -0.19 11.87
N ASP A 51 -27.89 -0.13 12.24
CA ASP A 51 -28.99 -0.71 11.47
C ASP A 51 -29.42 0.15 10.28
N ASP A 52 -28.92 1.39 10.18
CA ASP A 52 -29.19 2.29 9.05
C ASP A 52 -28.36 1.95 7.80
N ILE A 53 -27.43 0.99 7.92
CA ILE A 53 -26.55 0.55 6.83
C ILE A 53 -26.97 -0.84 6.36
N ASN A 54 -27.15 -0.98 5.05
CA ASN A 54 -27.35 -2.28 4.44
C ASN A 54 -26.07 -3.12 4.49
N VAL A 55 -26.14 -4.28 5.14
CA VAL A 55 -25.00 -5.20 5.32
C VAL A 55 -24.41 -5.67 3.99
N ASN A 56 -25.22 -5.76 2.94
CA ASN A 56 -24.75 -6.20 1.62
C ASN A 56 -23.78 -5.20 0.98
N ASP A 57 -23.86 -3.93 1.36
CA ASP A 57 -23.03 -2.86 0.82
C ASP A 57 -21.73 -2.68 1.62
N ILE A 58 -21.55 -3.40 2.73
CA ILE A 58 -20.36 -3.30 3.60
C ILE A 58 -19.25 -4.19 3.07
N GLU A 59 -18.07 -3.60 2.87
CA GLU A 59 -16.82 -4.31 2.54
C GLU A 59 -16.07 -4.70 3.81
N THR A 60 -15.81 -3.71 4.68
CA THR A 60 -15.08 -3.91 5.94
C THR A 60 -15.70 -3.12 7.09
N VAL A 61 -15.50 -3.63 8.31
CA VAL A 61 -15.85 -2.96 9.56
C VAL A 61 -14.65 -3.02 10.49
N GLU A 62 -14.12 -1.86 10.86
CA GLU A 62 -13.02 -1.73 11.82
C GLU A 62 -13.50 -1.07 13.10
N VAL A 63 -13.07 -1.62 14.25
CA VAL A 63 -13.50 -1.13 15.56
C VAL A 63 -12.30 -0.61 16.35
N LEU A 64 -12.25 0.71 16.51
CA LEU A 64 -11.18 1.42 17.19
C LEU A 64 -11.56 1.66 18.65
N LYS A 65 -10.95 0.86 19.53
CA LYS A 65 -11.24 0.83 20.97
C LYS A 65 -10.32 1.70 21.81
N ASN A 66 -9.12 2.02 21.33
CA ASN A 66 -8.09 2.70 22.14
C ASN A 66 -7.88 4.14 21.67
N ILE A 67 -7.63 5.02 22.65
CA ILE A 67 -7.54 6.48 22.45
C ILE A 67 -6.46 6.85 21.43
N GLY A 68 -5.35 6.11 21.39
CA GLY A 68 -4.27 6.34 20.40
C GLY A 68 -4.72 6.18 18.95
N ASN A 69 -5.69 5.31 18.68
CA ASN A 69 -6.20 5.06 17.32
C ASN A 69 -7.42 5.93 16.98
N THR A 70 -8.04 6.57 17.98
CA THR A 70 -9.24 7.41 17.77
C THR A 70 -8.92 8.90 17.74
N ALA A 71 -7.69 9.31 18.04
CA ALA A 71 -7.26 10.71 18.11
C ALA A 71 -7.56 11.50 16.82
N ILE A 72 -7.44 10.85 15.66
CA ILE A 72 -7.75 11.44 14.35
C ILE A 72 -9.23 11.81 14.18
N TYR A 73 -10.13 11.23 14.98
CA TYR A 73 -11.57 11.50 14.96
C TYR A 73 -12.01 12.51 16.03
N GLY A 74 -11.06 13.15 16.72
CA GLY A 74 -11.30 14.22 17.68
C GLY A 74 -12.14 13.79 18.90
N SER A 75 -12.88 14.73 19.46
CA SER A 75 -13.72 14.51 20.66
C SER A 75 -14.78 13.41 20.48
N GLN A 76 -15.27 13.23 19.25
CA GLN A 76 -16.27 12.21 18.91
C GLN A 76 -15.68 10.79 19.01
N GLY A 77 -14.37 10.64 18.86
CA GLY A 77 -13.67 9.37 19.05
C GLY A 77 -13.38 8.99 20.51
N ALA A 78 -13.75 9.82 21.49
CA ALA A 78 -13.44 9.59 22.91
C ALA A 78 -14.07 8.28 23.44
N ASN A 79 -15.27 7.94 22.96
CA ASN A 79 -15.98 6.72 23.37
C ASN A 79 -15.66 5.52 22.46
N GLY A 80 -14.75 5.68 21.49
CA GLY A 80 -14.43 4.70 20.46
C GLY A 80 -15.07 5.03 19.11
N VAL A 81 -14.55 4.42 18.04
CA VAL A 81 -14.98 4.67 16.65
C VAL A 81 -15.21 3.35 15.92
N ILE A 82 -16.30 3.26 15.17
CA ILE A 82 -16.56 2.19 14.20
C ILE A 82 -16.40 2.78 12.80
N VAL A 83 -15.42 2.28 12.06
CA VAL A 83 -15.16 2.66 10.68
C VAL A 83 -15.77 1.60 9.77
N ILE A 84 -16.61 2.04 8.84
CA ILE A 84 -17.33 1.18 7.90
C ILE A 84 -16.94 1.64 6.51
N THR A 85 -16.45 0.70 5.70
CA THR A 85 -16.12 0.92 4.30
C THR A 85 -17.12 0.17 3.43
N THR A 86 -17.70 0.86 2.44
CA THR A 86 -18.66 0.26 1.52
C THR A 86 -17.96 -0.38 0.32
N LYS A 87 -18.55 -1.46 -0.19
CA LYS A 87 -18.08 -2.15 -1.40
C LYS A 87 -18.12 -1.17 -2.56
N ARG A 88 -17.00 -1.05 -3.26
CA ARG A 88 -16.91 -0.31 -4.52
C ARG A 88 -16.86 -1.31 -5.67
N GLY A 89 -17.52 -0.98 -6.78
CA GLY A 89 -17.54 -1.82 -7.97
C GLY A 89 -16.12 -2.19 -8.40
N ALA A 90 -15.88 -3.47 -8.69
CA ALA A 90 -14.61 -3.97 -9.17
C ALA A 90 -14.32 -3.40 -10.56
N GLY A 91 -13.71 -2.22 -10.59
CA GLY A 91 -13.40 -1.51 -11.82
C GLY A 91 -12.81 -0.17 -11.48
N THR A 92 -11.52 -0.03 -11.77
CA THR A 92 -10.70 1.18 -11.64
C THR A 92 -10.38 1.65 -10.22
N GLU A 93 -9.16 1.31 -9.83
CA GLU A 93 -8.28 2.06 -8.92
C GLU A 93 -8.69 2.07 -7.44
N ASN A 94 -7.85 1.38 -6.66
CA ASN A 94 -7.73 1.51 -5.22
C ASN A 94 -7.60 2.99 -4.83
N ASN A 95 -8.74 3.65 -4.61
CA ASN A 95 -8.84 5.02 -4.14
C ASN A 95 -8.55 5.07 -2.64
N TYR A 96 -7.29 4.79 -2.30
CA TYR A 96 -6.63 5.26 -1.07
C TYR A 96 -6.53 6.81 -0.99
N ALA A 97 -7.14 7.51 -1.95
CA ALA A 97 -7.09 8.95 -2.15
C ALA A 97 -8.30 9.72 -1.57
N ARG A 98 -9.10 9.15 -0.65
CA ARG A 98 -9.90 10.03 0.24
C ARG A 98 -8.93 10.66 1.24
N TYR A 99 -8.64 11.95 1.03
CA TYR A 99 -7.87 12.76 1.95
C TYR A 99 -8.56 12.77 3.32
N SER A 100 -8.07 11.97 4.26
CA SER A 100 -8.44 12.03 5.68
C SER A 100 -7.43 12.93 6.39
N PRO A 101 -7.84 14.10 6.92
CA PRO A 101 -6.94 14.99 7.64
C PRO A 101 -6.20 14.24 8.76
N GLY A 102 -4.87 14.27 8.74
CA GLY A 102 -4.03 13.60 9.75
C GLY A 102 -3.61 12.15 9.43
N ILE A 103 -4.06 11.56 8.32
CA ILE A 103 -3.57 10.27 7.82
C ILE A 103 -2.76 10.49 6.55
N VAL A 104 -1.49 10.10 6.56
CA VAL A 104 -0.67 9.98 5.35
C VAL A 104 -0.80 8.55 4.85
N THR A 105 -1.60 8.34 3.80
CA THR A 105 -1.71 7.03 3.16
C THR A 105 -0.52 6.80 2.24
N TYR A 106 0.54 6.19 2.78
CA TYR A 106 1.69 5.75 2.01
C TYR A 106 1.48 4.30 1.58
N THR A 107 1.28 4.07 0.27
CA THR A 107 1.33 2.71 -0.29
C THR A 107 2.75 2.52 -0.84
N PRO A 108 3.66 1.86 -0.11
CA PRO A 108 4.95 1.51 -0.69
C PRO A 108 4.68 0.69 -1.94
N LYS A 109 5.20 1.13 -3.09
CA LYS A 109 5.25 0.25 -4.26
C LYS A 109 6.11 -0.93 -3.83
N GLY A 110 5.49 -2.11 -3.72
CA GLY A 110 6.18 -3.33 -3.32
C GLY A 110 7.33 -3.67 -4.28
N TYR A 111 8.07 -4.74 -3.98
CA TYR A 111 9.12 -5.23 -4.86
C TYR A 111 8.55 -5.56 -6.24
N HIS A 112 8.94 -4.79 -7.26
CA HIS A 112 8.59 -5.08 -8.63
C HIS A 112 9.17 -6.45 -9.01
N SER A 113 8.36 -7.33 -9.58
CA SER A 113 8.84 -8.56 -10.20
C SER A 113 9.99 -8.21 -11.16
N VAL A 114 11.10 -8.95 -11.02
CA VAL A 114 12.32 -8.82 -11.82
C VAL A 114 11.96 -8.68 -13.30
N ARG A 115 12.06 -7.47 -13.85
CA ARG A 115 11.73 -7.21 -15.26
C ARG A 115 12.83 -7.82 -16.11
N GLN A 116 12.59 -9.02 -16.67
CA GLN A 116 13.54 -9.59 -17.63
C GLN A 116 13.57 -8.72 -18.89
N PHE A 117 14.67 -7.99 -19.09
CA PHE A 117 14.90 -7.26 -20.34
C PHE A 117 15.41 -8.23 -21.40
N TYR A 118 14.94 -8.03 -22.63
CA TYR A 118 15.38 -8.80 -23.79
C TYR A 118 16.89 -8.58 -24.03
N SER A 119 17.67 -9.67 -24.01
CA SER A 119 19.07 -9.69 -24.45
C SER A 119 19.15 -10.47 -25.76
N PRO A 120 19.52 -9.85 -26.89
CA PRO A 120 19.71 -10.55 -28.15
C PRO A 120 20.77 -11.65 -28.01
N LYS A 121 20.54 -12.80 -28.64
CA LYS A 121 21.59 -13.82 -28.78
C LYS A 121 22.52 -13.41 -29.92
N TYR A 122 23.70 -12.89 -29.61
CA TYR A 122 24.70 -12.46 -30.61
C TYR A 122 25.41 -13.61 -31.34
N THR A 123 24.89 -14.84 -31.29
CA THR A 123 25.57 -16.05 -31.77
C THR A 123 25.04 -16.60 -33.09
N ALA A 124 24.14 -15.92 -33.80
CA ALA A 124 23.64 -16.40 -35.08
C ALA A 124 23.43 -15.24 -36.06
N THR A 125 24.19 -15.26 -37.17
CA THR A 125 24.05 -14.47 -38.42
C THR A 125 23.77 -12.97 -38.27
N PRO A 126 24.57 -12.06 -38.88
CA PRO A 126 24.28 -10.63 -38.82
C PRO A 126 22.83 -10.33 -39.25
N ASP A 127 21.98 -9.92 -38.30
CA ASP A 127 20.67 -9.37 -38.62
C ASP A 127 20.92 -7.99 -39.22
N ASN A 128 20.45 -7.75 -40.44
CA ASN A 128 20.75 -6.52 -41.19
C ASN A 128 19.88 -5.33 -40.72
N LYS A 129 19.29 -5.44 -39.53
CA LYS A 129 18.40 -4.45 -38.92
C LYS A 129 19.19 -3.65 -37.89
N PRO A 130 19.12 -2.31 -37.92
CA PRO A 130 19.83 -1.47 -36.97
C PRO A 130 19.34 -1.74 -35.54
N ASP A 131 20.28 -1.91 -34.62
CA ASP A 131 19.99 -2.03 -33.20
C ASP A 131 19.75 -0.65 -32.58
N LEU A 132 18.49 -0.36 -32.23
CA LEU A 132 18.05 0.92 -31.67
C LEU A 132 17.60 0.81 -30.21
N ARG A 133 18.09 -0.20 -29.48
CA ARG A 133 17.69 -0.41 -28.08
C ARG A 133 18.18 0.71 -27.18
N THR A 134 17.32 1.15 -26.27
CA THR A 134 17.67 2.13 -25.22
C THR A 134 18.32 1.47 -24.00
N THR A 135 18.13 0.16 -23.82
CA THR A 135 18.77 -0.64 -22.76
C THR A 135 19.60 -1.73 -23.43
N VAL A 136 20.92 -1.55 -23.40
CA VAL A 136 21.89 -2.40 -24.10
C VAL A 136 22.14 -3.72 -23.35
N TYR A 137 22.27 -3.62 -22.03
CA TYR A 137 22.56 -4.71 -21.13
C TYR A 137 21.81 -4.52 -19.81
N TRP A 138 21.29 -5.62 -19.28
CA TRP A 138 20.67 -5.65 -17.96
C TRP A 138 20.85 -7.04 -17.36
N ASN A 139 21.40 -7.09 -16.15
CA ASN A 139 21.59 -8.33 -15.40
C ASN A 139 21.21 -8.10 -13.93
N PRO A 140 20.17 -8.79 -13.41
CA PRO A 140 19.75 -8.65 -12.02
C PRO A 140 20.61 -9.46 -11.06
N HIS A 141 21.47 -10.35 -11.58
CA HIS A 141 22.32 -11.24 -10.80
C HIS A 141 23.79 -10.91 -11.07
N LEU A 142 24.30 -9.94 -10.33
CA LEU A 142 25.72 -9.61 -10.30
C LEU A 142 26.30 -10.01 -8.95
N VAL A 143 27.23 -10.95 -8.94
CA VAL A 143 27.96 -11.36 -7.74
C VAL A 143 29.38 -10.81 -7.85
N THR A 144 29.81 -10.06 -6.84
CA THR A 144 31.17 -9.55 -6.75
C THR A 144 32.11 -10.61 -6.18
N ASP A 145 33.39 -10.50 -6.49
CA ASP A 145 34.44 -11.24 -5.80
C ASP A 145 34.58 -10.79 -4.32
N PRO A 146 35.36 -11.49 -3.49
CA PRO A 146 35.59 -11.09 -2.09
C PRO A 146 36.24 -9.71 -1.90
N THR A 147 36.77 -9.10 -2.98
CA THR A 147 37.32 -7.75 -2.98
C THR A 147 36.31 -6.69 -3.43
N GLY A 148 35.06 -7.09 -3.68
CA GLY A 148 33.97 -6.21 -4.11
C GLY A 148 33.98 -5.85 -5.59
N LYS A 149 34.78 -6.53 -6.42
CA LYS A 149 34.87 -6.26 -7.85
C LYS A 149 34.00 -7.22 -8.65
N ALA A 150 33.44 -6.74 -9.76
CA ALA A 150 32.78 -7.57 -10.75
C ALA A 150 33.15 -7.10 -12.16
N GLN A 151 33.21 -8.05 -13.11
CA GLN A 151 33.46 -7.76 -14.52
C GLN A 151 32.27 -8.19 -15.36
N LEU A 152 31.94 -7.39 -16.37
CA LEU A 152 30.81 -7.57 -17.27
C LEU A 152 31.30 -7.40 -18.70
N ASN A 153 30.82 -8.22 -19.63
CA ASN A 153 31.04 -8.04 -21.06
C ASN A 153 29.68 -8.00 -21.77
N TYR A 154 29.49 -7.01 -22.64
CA TYR A 154 28.29 -6.83 -23.45
C TYR A 154 28.62 -6.07 -24.73
N PHE A 155 27.74 -6.19 -25.73
CA PHE A 155 27.85 -5.48 -27.01
C PHE A 155 27.05 -4.19 -26.96
N ASN A 156 27.54 -3.14 -27.60
CA ASN A 156 26.81 -1.88 -27.80
C ASN A 156 25.80 -1.98 -28.95
N THR A 157 24.93 -0.99 -29.05
CA THR A 157 24.02 -0.83 -30.19
C THR A 157 24.71 -0.05 -31.30
N ASP A 158 24.06 0.05 -32.47
CA ASP A 158 24.60 0.77 -33.62
C ASP A 158 24.51 2.31 -33.49
N GLN A 159 24.00 2.81 -32.36
CA GLN A 159 23.87 4.25 -32.12
C GLN A 159 25.11 4.80 -31.38
N ALA A 160 25.87 5.67 -32.04
CA ALA A 160 26.89 6.46 -31.38
C ALA A 160 26.23 7.41 -30.35
N GLY A 161 26.87 7.61 -29.20
CA GLY A 161 26.31 8.45 -28.15
C GLY A 161 26.90 8.22 -26.77
N LYS A 162 26.36 8.96 -25.80
CA LYS A 162 26.73 8.86 -24.40
C LYS A 162 25.84 7.85 -23.70
N TYR A 163 26.44 6.76 -23.24
CA TYR A 163 25.75 5.68 -22.54
C TYR A 163 25.84 5.89 -21.04
N ARG A 164 24.76 5.53 -20.34
CA ARG A 164 24.68 5.58 -18.88
C ARG A 164 24.61 4.17 -18.31
N VAL A 165 25.54 3.87 -17.41
CA VAL A 165 25.54 2.64 -16.63
C VAL A 165 25.03 2.98 -15.23
N VAL A 166 24.08 2.19 -14.76
CA VAL A 166 23.52 2.27 -13.41
C VAL A 166 23.72 0.92 -12.76
N VAL A 167 24.39 0.91 -11.61
CA VAL A 167 24.59 -0.28 -10.77
C VAL A 167 23.90 -0.03 -9.44
N GLU A 168 22.94 -0.86 -9.09
CA GLU A 168 22.15 -0.78 -7.85
C GLU A 168 22.13 -2.15 -7.20
N GLY A 169 22.27 -2.22 -5.88
CA GLY A 169 22.32 -3.49 -5.17
C GLY A 169 22.27 -3.34 -3.65
N ILE A 170 22.32 -4.47 -2.98
CA ILE A 170 22.36 -4.59 -1.52
C ILE A 170 23.49 -5.56 -1.15
N ASP A 171 24.26 -5.25 -0.10
CA ASP A 171 25.29 -6.16 0.41
C ASP A 171 24.70 -7.21 1.36
N ALA A 172 25.55 -8.16 1.81
CA ALA A 172 25.14 -9.22 2.73
C ALA A 172 24.69 -8.71 4.12
N PHE A 173 24.99 -7.46 4.47
CA PHE A 173 24.61 -6.82 5.73
C PHE A 173 23.35 -5.95 5.58
N GLY A 174 22.76 -5.88 4.37
CA GLY A 174 21.56 -5.10 4.10
C GLY A 174 21.82 -3.64 3.72
N ASN A 175 23.07 -3.24 3.48
CA ASN A 175 23.38 -1.88 3.05
C ASN A 175 23.06 -1.71 1.57
N ILE A 176 22.37 -0.62 1.22
CA ILE A 176 22.01 -0.31 -0.17
C ILE A 176 23.14 0.48 -0.83
N GLY A 177 23.54 0.06 -2.03
CA GLY A 177 24.53 0.73 -2.85
C GLY A 177 23.96 1.15 -4.21
N ARG A 178 24.37 2.33 -4.67
CA ARG A 178 24.06 2.84 -6.02
C ARG A 178 25.26 3.55 -6.61
N ASN A 179 25.60 3.23 -7.85
CA ASN A 179 26.63 3.91 -8.62
C ASN A 179 26.13 4.20 -10.04
N VAL A 180 26.42 5.40 -10.56
CA VAL A 180 26.04 5.82 -11.90
C VAL A 180 27.24 6.45 -12.57
N PHE A 181 27.58 5.94 -13.75
CA PHE A 181 28.65 6.49 -14.57
C PHE A 181 28.27 6.47 -16.05
N THR A 182 29.04 7.16 -16.86
CA THR A 182 28.77 7.29 -18.29
C THR A 182 30.02 7.07 -19.10
N TYR A 183 29.88 6.49 -20.29
CA TYR A 183 30.96 6.35 -21.26
C TYR A 183 30.46 6.72 -22.66
N GLN A 184 31.39 6.98 -23.57
CA GLN A 184 31.10 7.39 -24.94
C GLN A 184 31.30 6.19 -25.88
N VAL A 185 30.33 5.97 -26.77
CA VAL A 185 30.48 5.10 -27.95
C VAL A 185 30.62 6.01 -29.16
N ASN A 186 31.68 5.76 -29.94
CA ASN A 186 32.00 6.49 -31.16
C ASN A 186 31.57 5.68 -32.39
#